data_AF-A0AA42S2V8-F1
#
_entry.id   AF-A0AA42S2V8-F1
#
_cell.length_a   1.000
_cell.length_b   1.000
_cell.length_c   1.000
_cell.angle_alpha   90.00
_cell.angle_beta   90.00
_cell.angle_gamma   90.00
#
_symmetry.space_group_name_H-M   'P 1'
#
loop_
_entity.id
_entity.type
_entity.pdbx_description
1 polymer ?
#
loop_
_entity_poly.entity_id
_entity_poly.type
_entity_poly.pdbx_seq_one_letter_code
_entity_poly.pdbx_strand_id
1 'polypeptide(L)'
;MEAVKVGKHFFNAHPTAVSQVFSAADNKDGVYLRTATLCTGGGILNLYTGPKAPAYLGDMSVHAIMGGINGGIDSQYTLPYQLFIPAGYGLWTVANNATAAVALTYDFVS
;
A
#
# COMPACT_ATOMS: atom_id res chain seq x y z
N MET A 1 10.00 -21.83 1.78
CA MET A 1 9.35 -20.51 1.92
C MET A 1 9.52 -20.13 3.38
N GLU A 2 10.14 -19.00 3.67
CA GLU A 2 10.44 -18.58 5.05
C GLU A 2 9.19 -17.98 5.71
N ALA A 3 9.11 -18.07 7.04
CA ALA A 3 8.03 -17.46 7.78
C ALA A 3 8.08 -15.93 7.66
N VAL A 4 6.96 -15.33 7.24
CA VAL A 4 6.82 -13.86 7.18
C VAL A 4 6.21 -13.38 8.49
N LYS A 5 6.95 -12.55 9.22
CA LYS A 5 6.47 -11.90 10.45
C LYS A 5 5.35 -10.90 10.11
N VAL A 6 4.24 -10.97 10.86
CA VAL A 6 3.20 -9.94 10.83
C VAL A 6 3.76 -8.64 11.43
N GLY A 7 3.58 -7.51 10.74
CA GLY A 7 4.03 -6.21 11.22
C GLY A 7 3.30 -5.76 12.48
N LYS A 8 3.97 -4.98 13.33
CA LYS A 8 3.39 -4.37 14.54
C LYS A 8 2.27 -3.38 14.21
N HIS A 9 2.37 -2.72 13.06
CA HIS A 9 1.37 -1.79 12.57
C HIS A 9 0.56 -2.42 11.44
N PHE A 10 -0.72 -2.05 11.32
CA PHE A 10 -1.60 -2.54 10.28
C PHE A 10 -2.48 -1.43 9.72
N PHE A 11 -2.94 -1.63 8.49
CA PHE A 11 -3.89 -0.75 7.82
C PHE A 11 -4.86 -1.57 6.98
N ASN A 12 -6.15 -1.33 7.18
CA ASN A 12 -7.24 -1.95 6.42
C ASN A 12 -8.19 -0.84 5.96
N ALA A 13 -8.52 -0.78 4.67
CA ALA A 13 -9.44 0.24 4.15
C ALA A 13 -10.10 -0.15 2.82
N HIS A 14 -11.16 0.59 2.49
CA HIS A 14 -11.76 0.69 1.15
C HIS A 14 -11.50 2.11 0.59
N PRO A 15 -10.31 2.39 0.01
CA PRO A 15 -9.81 3.76 -0.15
C PRO A 15 -10.32 4.43 -1.42
N THR A 16 -11.54 4.98 -1.44
CA THR A 16 -12.08 5.72 -2.61
C THR A 16 -11.48 7.11 -2.82
N ALA A 17 -10.58 7.54 -1.93
CA ALA A 17 -9.76 8.73 -2.02
C ALA A 17 -8.34 8.42 -1.53
N VAL A 18 -7.39 9.32 -1.81
CA VAL A 18 -6.01 9.18 -1.33
C VAL A 18 -5.99 9.05 0.19
N SER A 19 -5.64 7.86 0.66
CA SER A 19 -5.59 7.51 2.07
C SER A 19 -4.14 7.30 2.47
N GLN A 20 -3.70 8.01 3.51
CA GLN A 20 -2.37 7.85 4.07
C GLN A 20 -2.33 6.64 5.00
N VAL A 21 -1.36 5.75 4.78
CA VAL A 21 -1.05 4.63 5.67
C VAL A 21 -0.08 5.09 6.76
N PHE A 22 1.00 5.75 6.35
CA PHE A 22 1.92 6.47 7.22
C PHE A 22 2.54 7.65 6.46
N SER A 23 2.95 8.69 7.18
CA SER A 23 3.56 9.87 6.57
C SER A 23 5.06 9.67 6.32
N ALA A 24 5.61 10.46 5.40
CA ALA A 24 7.06 10.53 5.19
C ALA A 24 7.83 10.96 6.44
N ALA A 25 7.22 11.78 7.31
CA ALA A 25 7.83 12.26 8.54
C ALA A 25 7.89 11.18 9.64
N ASP A 26 6.95 10.24 9.64
CA ASP A 26 6.94 9.12 10.58
C ASP A 26 8.04 8.10 10.24
N ASN A 27 8.36 7.96 8.95
CA ASN A 27 9.38 7.05 8.45
C ASN A 27 10.79 7.64 8.54
N LYS A 28 11.36 7.63 9.74
CA LYS A 28 12.68 8.23 10.02
C LYS A 28 13.86 7.36 9.56
N ASP A 29 13.74 6.04 9.68
CA ASP A 29 14.85 5.10 9.48
C ASP A 29 14.57 4.04 8.39
N GLY A 30 13.37 4.06 7.81
CA GLY A 30 12.87 3.04 6.89
C GLY A 30 11.67 2.27 7.47
N VAL A 31 10.93 1.63 6.57
CA VAL A 31 9.78 0.78 6.90
C VAL A 31 9.87 -0.53 6.12
N TYR A 32 9.65 -1.65 6.80
CA TYR A 32 9.39 -2.93 6.15
C TYR A 32 7.89 -3.12 5.98
N LEU A 33 7.42 -3.13 4.73
CA LEU A 33 6.09 -3.62 4.37
C LEU A 33 6.14 -5.15 4.41
N ARG A 34 5.56 -5.72 5.47
CA ARG A 34 5.64 -7.16 5.76
C ARG A 34 4.66 -7.96 4.92
N THR A 35 3.41 -7.50 4.90
CA THR A 35 2.33 -8.13 4.15
C THR A 35 1.52 -7.04 3.48
N ALA A 36 1.05 -7.29 2.27
CA ALA A 36 0.01 -6.47 1.65
C ALA A 36 -0.82 -7.36 0.74
N THR A 37 -2.14 -7.27 0.89
CA THR A 37 -3.12 -7.89 0.02
C THR A 37 -4.10 -6.83 -0.41
N LEU A 38 -4.44 -6.82 -1.70
CA LEU A 38 -5.44 -5.93 -2.25
C LEU A 38 -6.45 -6.70 -3.09
N CYS A 39 -7.69 -6.21 -3.09
CA CYS A 39 -8.76 -6.59 -4.00
C CYS A 39 -9.20 -5.33 -4.74
N THR A 40 -9.33 -5.41 -6.06
CA THR A 40 -9.71 -4.26 -6.89
C THR A 40 -11.21 -4.07 -7.00
N GLY A 41 -12.01 -5.11 -6.73
CA GLY A 41 -13.48 -5.02 -6.74
C GLY A 41 -14.08 -4.65 -8.12
N GLY A 42 -13.39 -4.96 -9.21
CA GLY A 42 -13.71 -4.53 -10.58
C GLY A 42 -13.18 -3.14 -10.95
N GLY A 43 -12.53 -2.43 -10.02
CA GLY A 43 -11.90 -1.13 -10.26
C GLY A 43 -10.38 -1.19 -10.41
N ILE A 44 -9.72 -0.11 -10.04
CA ILE A 44 -8.28 0.04 -9.97
C ILE A 44 -7.93 0.42 -8.53
N LEU A 45 -6.87 -0.17 -7.98
CA LEU A 45 -6.31 0.17 -6.67
C LEU A 45 -4.78 0.13 -6.76
N ASN A 46 -4.11 1.17 -6.26
CA ASN A 46 -2.65 1.24 -6.21
C ASN A 46 -2.14 1.65 -4.82
N LEU A 47 -1.00 1.08 -4.44
CA LEU A 47 -0.14 1.51 -3.34
C LEU A 47 1.01 2.36 -3.89
N TYR A 48 1.22 3.53 -3.28
CA TYR A 48 2.22 4.51 -3.67
C TYR A 48 3.21 4.78 -2.55
N THR A 49 4.49 4.95 -2.91
CA THR A 49 5.51 5.44 -1.98
C THR A 49 6.35 6.55 -2.61
N GLY A 50 6.83 7.45 -1.77
CA GLY A 50 7.58 8.63 -2.20
C GLY A 50 7.70 9.67 -1.09
N PRO A 51 8.42 10.77 -1.34
CA PRO A 51 8.56 11.87 -0.38
C PRO A 51 7.27 12.69 -0.20
N LYS A 52 6.27 12.49 -1.06
CA LYS A 52 4.96 13.17 -1.03
C LYS A 52 3.85 12.22 -1.46
N ALA A 53 2.62 12.56 -1.08
CA ALA A 53 1.42 11.82 -1.49
C ALA A 53 1.18 11.92 -3.00
N PRO A 54 0.57 10.90 -3.63
CA PRO A 54 0.02 11.03 -4.98
C PRO A 54 -1.13 12.05 -4.98
N ALA A 55 -1.26 12.82 -6.06
CA ALA A 55 -2.38 13.76 -6.21
C ALA A 55 -3.70 13.05 -6.55
N TYR A 56 -3.63 11.92 -7.24
CA TYR A 56 -4.78 11.14 -7.71
C TYR A 56 -4.36 9.70 -8.05
N LEU A 57 -5.35 8.85 -8.34
CA LEU A 57 -5.11 7.49 -8.82
C LEU A 57 -4.48 7.50 -10.21
N GLY A 58 -3.29 6.89 -10.34
CA GLY A 58 -2.51 6.85 -11.57
C GLY A 58 -1.50 7.98 -11.68
N ASP A 59 -1.25 8.73 -10.59
CA ASP A 59 -0.22 9.76 -10.56
C ASP A 59 1.18 9.18 -10.85
N MET A 60 1.70 9.48 -12.03
CA MET A 60 3.00 8.99 -12.50
C MET A 60 4.19 9.71 -11.85
N SER A 61 3.97 10.73 -11.02
CA SER A 61 5.01 11.45 -10.29
C SER A 61 5.39 10.81 -8.95
N VAL A 62 4.68 9.75 -8.54
CA VAL A 62 4.92 9.00 -7.31
C VAL A 62 5.02 7.52 -7.64
N HIS A 63 5.95 6.79 -7.01
CA HIS A 63 6.18 5.39 -7.34
C HIS A 63 5.00 4.52 -6.90
N ALA A 64 4.27 3.94 -7.85
CA ALA A 64 3.35 2.85 -7.59
C ALA A 64 4.15 1.56 -7.37
N ILE A 65 4.07 0.97 -6.17
CA ILE A 65 4.86 -0.23 -5.79
C ILE A 65 4.06 -1.53 -5.84
N MET A 66 2.73 -1.41 -5.85
CA MET A 66 1.81 -2.53 -5.97
C MET A 66 0.46 -2.00 -6.44
N GLY A 67 -0.28 -2.80 -7.19
CA GLY A 67 -1.63 -2.43 -7.61
C GLY A 67 -2.30 -3.50 -8.43
N GLY A 68 -3.53 -3.22 -8.84
CA GLY A 68 -4.32 -4.08 -9.70
C GLY A 68 -5.33 -3.27 -10.51
N ILE A 69 -5.77 -3.88 -11.62
CA ILE A 69 -6.75 -3.30 -12.54
C ILE A 69 -7.77 -4.38 -12.88
N ASN A 70 -9.05 -4.05 -12.73
CA ASN A 70 -10.20 -4.82 -13.20
C ASN A 70 -10.25 -6.29 -12.72
N GLY A 71 -9.62 -6.61 -11.58
CA GLY A 71 -9.78 -7.91 -10.92
C GLY A 71 -11.16 -8.01 -10.26
N GLY A 72 -11.76 -9.20 -10.26
CA GLY A 72 -13.07 -9.48 -9.67
C GLY A 72 -13.11 -9.21 -8.16
N ILE A 73 -14.31 -9.23 -7.57
CA ILE A 73 -14.51 -9.04 -6.12
C ILE A 73 -13.87 -10.17 -5.28
N ASP A 74 -13.60 -11.30 -5.91
CA ASP A 74 -12.97 -12.51 -5.40
C ASP A 74 -11.48 -12.63 -5.78
N SER A 75 -10.95 -11.67 -6.54
CA SER A 75 -9.56 -11.65 -6.97
C SER A 75 -8.70 -10.87 -5.98
N GLN A 76 -7.71 -11.54 -5.41
CA GLN A 76 -6.76 -10.93 -4.47
C GLN A 76 -5.35 -10.95 -5.06
N TYR A 77 -4.68 -9.82 -4.93
CA TYR A 77 -3.26 -9.67 -5.28
C TYR A 77 -2.49 -9.49 -3.99
N THR A 78 -1.47 -10.31 -3.78
CA THR A 78 -0.64 -10.28 -2.58
C THR A 78 0.80 -9.98 -2.95
N LEU A 79 1.46 -9.20 -2.09
CA LEU A 79 2.85 -8.85 -2.25
C LEU A 79 3.72 -10.13 -2.25
N PRO A 80 4.56 -10.36 -3.27
CA PRO A 80 5.30 -11.62 -3.39
C PRO A 80 6.45 -11.77 -2.39
N TYR A 81 6.97 -10.65 -1.88
CA TYR A 81 8.05 -10.60 -0.89
C TYR A 81 7.98 -9.27 -0.13
N GLN A 82 8.57 -9.23 1.07
CA GLN A 82 8.60 -8.01 1.89
C GLN A 82 9.35 -6.89 1.14
N LEU A 83 8.83 -5.67 1.22
CA LEU A 83 9.47 -4.49 0.62
C LEU A 83 10.03 -3.59 1.70
N PHE A 84 11.25 -3.09 1.46
CA PHE A 84 11.82 -2.01 2.25
C PHE A 84 11.51 -0.66 1.59
N ILE A 85 10.89 0.23 2.34
CA ILE A 85 10.61 1.61 1.95
C ILE A 85 11.64 2.50 2.66
N PRO A 86 12.45 3.29 1.93
CA PRO A 86 13.54 4.08 2.52
C PRO A 86 13.01 5.20 3.42
N ALA A 87 13.87 5.71 4.31
CA ALA A 87 13.57 6.85 5.16
C ALA A 87 13.10 8.08 4.37
N GLY A 88 12.21 8.88 4.97
CA GLY A 88 11.63 10.07 4.36
C GLY A 88 10.58 9.79 3.29
N TYR A 89 10.17 8.53 3.10
CA TYR A 89 9.09 8.16 2.19
C TYR A 89 7.83 7.80 2.98
N GLY A 90 6.66 8.24 2.52
CA GLY A 90 5.38 7.78 3.04
C GLY A 90 4.80 6.61 2.25
N LEU A 91 3.65 6.13 2.69
CA LEU A 91 2.85 5.13 1.99
C LEU A 91 1.40 5.60 1.91
N TRP A 92 0.84 5.55 0.70
CA TRP A 92 -0.53 5.94 0.42
C TRP A 92 -1.22 4.89 -0.44
N THR A 93 -2.54 4.87 -0.38
CA THR A 93 -3.38 4.03 -1.22
C THR A 93 -4.54 4.84 -1.80
N VAL A 94 -4.97 4.48 -3.00
CA VAL A 94 -6.19 5.04 -3.60
C VAL A 94 -6.78 4.02 -4.56
N ALA A 95 -8.11 4.00 -4.62
CA ALA A 95 -8.91 3.20 -5.52
C ALA A 95 -10.04 4.04 -6.11
N ASN A 96 -10.56 3.64 -7.27
CA ASN A 96 -11.72 4.27 -7.91
C ASN A 96 -13.03 3.49 -7.72
N ASN A 97 -13.03 2.49 -6.83
CA ASN A 97 -14.17 1.61 -6.61
C ASN A 97 -14.34 1.36 -5.11
N ALA A 98 -15.57 1.53 -4.61
CA ALA A 98 -15.89 1.39 -3.19
C ALA A 98 -15.79 -0.05 -2.66
N THR A 99 -15.83 -1.05 -3.55
CA THR A 99 -15.64 -2.46 -3.20
C THR A 99 -14.16 -2.85 -3.15
N ALA A 100 -13.27 -2.03 -3.71
CA ALA A 100 -11.83 -2.27 -3.62
C ALA A 100 -11.38 -2.22 -2.16
N ALA A 101 -10.49 -3.12 -1.77
CA ALA A 101 -10.03 -3.27 -0.40
C ALA A 101 -8.52 -3.44 -0.37
N VAL A 102 -7.88 -2.94 0.69
CA VAL A 102 -6.47 -3.20 0.98
C VAL A 102 -6.32 -3.56 2.44
N ALA A 103 -5.46 -4.54 2.70
CA ALA A 103 -5.05 -4.97 4.03
C ALA A 103 -3.54 -5.16 4.04
N LEU A 104 -2.84 -4.51 4.96
CA LEU A 104 -1.38 -4.59 5.04
C LEU A 104 -0.87 -4.53 6.47
N THR A 105 0.35 -5.00 6.67
CA THR A 105 1.09 -4.84 7.93
C THR A 105 2.52 -4.39 7.67
N TYR A 106 3.06 -3.58 8.59
CA TYR A 106 4.38 -2.99 8.46
C TYR A 106 5.07 -2.80 9.82
N ASP A 107 6.39 -2.66 9.77
CA ASP A 107 7.25 -2.32 10.90
C ASP A 107 8.13 -1.13 10.50
N PHE A 108 8.18 -0.09 11.34
CA PHE A 108 9.30 0.86 11.28
C PHE A 108 10.60 0.15 11.70
N VAL A 109 11.74 0.61 11.19
CA VAL A 109 13.05 0.06 11.56
C VAL A 109 13.41 0.36 13.02
N SER A 110 12.90 1.46 13.58
CA SER A 110 13.09 1.89 14.98
C SER A 110 11.91 1.61 15.90
#